data_AF-A0A954HK39-F1
#
_entry.id   AF-A0A954HK39-F1
#
_cell.length_a   1.000
_cell.length_b   1.000
_cell.length_c   1.000
_cell.angle_alpha   90.00
_cell.angle_beta   90.00
_cell.angle_gamma   90.00
#
_symmetry.space_group_name_H-M   'P 1'
#
loop_
_entity.id
_entity.type
_entity.pdbx_description
1 polymer ?
#
loop_
_entity_poly.entity_id
_entity_poly.type
_entity_poly.pdbx_seq_one_letter_code
_entity_poly.pdbx_strand_id
1 'polypeptide(L)'
;PYFFPFRTGPLYDQHGGLVRYEVAINHSFFEYVRYFEYYNAQKQADAVWTYIREKEKRGTKEAFQRPPFGNPRELSGYLKGLPEYDQVGLVDVKAAWRVLDPKRDKDILHRYLVRELHHADGSDPQLMGLVALHVLRWTPNGYDQNKGIDGGFVASTFEQIDNVTSNVERKSSGELQAVPATFNDGMPPTAEELEYGFAGEIPKINCVDCKEELVPPTSPVNIYRATAQAIPPAVQKINQQYQSKPELQGSPLQYYQLIGTQNRHPGPMSFDTPAERETNGPQGPTTGVYSNANNLVNSALESYTQKNFTCLRCHIQARPKTNKLTTMCNICGRVCTEEHEKKGIDSFAMRAFEDDHFKILTFLLQIAKFPGE
;
A
#
# COMPACT_ATOMS: atom_id res chain seq x y z
N PRO A 1 6.79 -10.42 7.64
CA PRO A 1 7.49 -9.92 6.44
C PRO A 1 7.14 -8.44 6.19
N TYR A 2 7.98 -7.55 6.71
CA TYR A 2 7.72 -6.11 6.71
C TYR A 2 8.14 -5.53 5.36
N PHE A 3 7.19 -4.89 4.66
CA PHE A 3 7.46 -4.15 3.43
C PHE A 3 8.36 -2.96 3.75
N PHE A 4 9.67 -3.14 3.61
CA PHE A 4 10.59 -2.02 3.46
C PHE A 4 10.52 -1.62 1.99
N PRO A 5 10.02 -0.41 1.64
CA PRO A 5 10.49 0.23 0.43
C PRO A 5 12.02 0.32 0.54
N PHE A 6 12.74 -0.65 -0.02
CA PHE A 6 14.20 -0.82 0.05
C PHE A 6 15.02 0.41 -0.41
N ARG A 7 14.36 1.49 -0.84
CA ARG A 7 14.98 2.75 -1.24
C ARG A 7 14.75 3.91 -0.26
N THR A 8 13.88 3.77 0.73
CA THR A 8 13.43 4.92 1.52
C THR A 8 13.56 4.77 3.04
N GLY A 9 14.15 3.68 3.55
CA GLY A 9 14.43 3.55 4.99
C GLY A 9 13.19 3.38 5.89
N PRO A 10 13.40 3.03 7.18
CA PRO A 10 12.34 2.96 8.19
C PRO A 10 11.75 4.34 8.54
N LEU A 11 10.46 4.37 8.91
CA LEU A 11 9.81 5.52 9.52
C LEU A 11 9.85 5.41 11.05
N TYR A 12 10.21 6.50 11.72
CA TYR A 12 10.14 6.65 13.17
C TYR A 12 9.15 7.75 13.52
N ASP A 13 8.42 7.58 14.63
CA ASP A 13 7.67 8.68 15.22
C ASP A 13 8.59 9.70 15.93
N GLN A 14 8.02 10.83 16.34
CA GLN A 14 8.75 11.90 17.03
C GLN A 14 9.29 11.51 18.43
N HIS A 15 9.00 10.30 18.89
CA HIS A 15 9.54 9.71 20.12
C HIS A 15 10.55 8.58 19.85
N GLY A 16 10.95 8.37 18.60
CA GLY A 16 11.89 7.31 18.20
C GLY A 16 11.26 5.92 18.12
N GLY A 17 9.93 5.80 18.18
CA GLY A 17 9.21 4.56 17.97
C GLY A 17 9.23 4.13 16.51
N LEU A 18 9.77 2.95 16.22
CA LEU A 18 9.79 2.39 14.86
C LEU A 18 8.38 2.02 14.40
N VAL A 19 7.95 2.56 13.26
CA VAL A 19 6.69 2.19 12.63
C VAL A 19 6.82 0.81 11.97
N ARG A 20 5.82 -0.04 12.22
CA ARG A 20 5.73 -1.40 11.69
C ARG A 20 4.68 -1.47 10.59
N TYR A 21 4.99 -2.20 9.52
CA TYR A 21 4.11 -2.36 8.37
C TYR A 21 3.54 -3.77 8.29
N GLU A 22 2.25 -3.86 8.04
CA GLU A 22 1.55 -5.13 7.85
C GLU A 22 0.94 -5.16 6.45
N VAL A 23 1.00 -6.33 5.82
CA VAL A 23 0.25 -6.63 4.61
C VAL A 23 -0.58 -7.85 4.88
N ALA A 24 -1.88 -7.74 4.66
CA ALA A 24 -2.85 -8.79 4.92
C ALA A 24 -3.79 -8.92 3.73
N ILE A 25 -4.18 -10.15 3.42
CA ILE A 25 -5.20 -10.45 2.43
C ILE A 25 -6.37 -11.15 3.12
N ASN A 26 -7.58 -10.99 2.60
CA ASN A 26 -8.74 -11.70 3.14
C ASN A 26 -8.76 -13.19 2.73
N HIS A 27 -9.62 -13.97 3.38
CA HIS A 27 -9.69 -15.41 3.22
C HIS A 27 -10.01 -15.83 1.77
N SER A 28 -10.94 -15.16 1.09
CA SER A 28 -11.22 -15.43 -0.33
C SER A 28 -10.02 -15.17 -1.24
N PHE A 29 -9.20 -14.17 -0.95
CA PHE A 29 -7.97 -13.94 -1.71
C PHE A 29 -6.93 -15.02 -1.41
N PHE A 30 -6.78 -15.43 -0.14
CA PHE A 30 -5.92 -16.57 0.19
C PHE A 30 -6.35 -17.85 -0.55
N GLU A 31 -7.64 -18.17 -0.55
CA GLU A 31 -8.18 -19.33 -1.26
C GLU A 31 -8.03 -19.22 -2.78
N TYR A 32 -8.17 -18.03 -3.35
CA TYR A 32 -7.85 -17.78 -4.76
C TYR A 32 -6.38 -18.14 -5.07
N VAL A 33 -5.44 -17.64 -4.27
CA VAL A 33 -4.01 -17.93 -4.43
C VAL A 33 -3.74 -19.43 -4.30
N ARG A 34 -4.35 -20.10 -3.32
CA ARG A 34 -4.19 -21.53 -3.06
C ARG A 34 -4.78 -22.38 -4.19
N TYR A 35 -6.01 -22.11 -4.60
CA TYR A 35 -6.75 -22.87 -5.61
C TYR A 35 -6.07 -22.84 -6.97
N PHE A 36 -5.54 -21.68 -7.37
CA PHE A 36 -4.80 -21.53 -8.64
C PHE A 36 -3.30 -21.83 -8.53
N GLU A 37 -2.85 -22.29 -7.35
CA GLU A 37 -1.44 -22.56 -7.05
C GLU A 37 -0.52 -21.37 -7.35
N TYR A 38 -1.06 -20.16 -7.21
CA TYR A 38 -0.36 -18.93 -7.53
C TYR A 38 0.71 -18.57 -6.50
N TYR A 39 0.83 -19.28 -5.39
CA TYR A 39 2.04 -19.25 -4.57
C TYR A 39 3.27 -19.82 -5.31
N ASN A 40 3.07 -20.58 -6.40
CA ASN A 40 4.13 -21.13 -7.26
C ASN A 40 4.43 -20.20 -8.45
N ALA A 41 5.68 -19.74 -8.56
CA ALA A 41 6.12 -18.82 -9.62
C ALA A 41 6.00 -19.40 -11.05
N GLN A 42 6.16 -20.72 -11.21
CA GLN A 42 5.99 -21.37 -12.52
C GLN A 42 4.51 -21.41 -12.92
N LYS A 43 3.60 -21.70 -11.99
CA LYS A 43 2.14 -21.69 -12.25
C LYS A 43 1.66 -20.32 -12.68
N GLN A 44 2.16 -19.29 -12.02
CA GLN A 44 2.03 -17.90 -12.43
C GLN A 44 2.54 -17.68 -13.87
N ALA A 45 3.78 -18.07 -14.18
CA ALA A 45 4.35 -17.93 -15.51
C ALA A 45 3.48 -18.59 -16.60
N ASP A 46 3.06 -19.83 -16.35
CA ASP A 46 2.26 -20.62 -17.27
C ASP A 46 0.89 -19.97 -17.53
N ALA A 47 0.26 -19.41 -16.50
CA ALA A 47 -1.00 -18.67 -16.63
C ALA A 47 -0.84 -17.44 -17.54
N VAL A 48 0.24 -16.68 -17.37
CA VAL A 48 0.55 -15.52 -18.23
C VAL A 48 0.86 -15.93 -19.67
N TRP A 49 1.69 -16.96 -19.88
CA TRP A 49 1.99 -17.43 -21.24
C TRP A 49 0.75 -17.98 -21.94
N THR A 50 -0.14 -18.64 -21.20
CA THR A 50 -1.43 -19.08 -21.73
C THR A 50 -2.29 -17.88 -22.10
N TYR A 51 -2.34 -16.84 -21.27
CA TYR A 51 -3.02 -15.59 -21.59
C TYR A 51 -2.54 -14.94 -22.88
N ILE A 52 -1.23 -14.77 -23.03
CA ILE A 52 -0.63 -14.16 -24.23
C ILE A 52 -0.98 -14.97 -25.47
N ARG A 53 -0.76 -16.29 -25.44
CA ARG A 53 -1.02 -17.18 -26.58
C ARG A 53 -2.49 -17.17 -27.00
N GLU A 54 -3.42 -17.18 -26.05
CA GLU A 54 -4.85 -17.18 -26.37
C GLU A 54 -5.33 -15.82 -26.88
N LYS A 55 -4.83 -14.70 -26.30
CA LYS A 55 -5.09 -13.34 -26.79
C LYS A 55 -4.65 -13.18 -28.25
N GLU A 56 -3.48 -13.70 -28.60
CA GLU A 56 -2.93 -13.69 -29.96
C GLU A 56 -3.72 -14.57 -30.94
N LYS A 57 -4.25 -15.72 -30.49
CA LYS A 57 -4.96 -16.67 -31.35
C LYS A 57 -6.42 -16.34 -31.61
N ARG A 58 -7.15 -15.82 -30.62
CA ARG A 58 -8.62 -15.79 -30.65
C ARG A 58 -9.25 -14.41 -30.75
N GLY A 59 -8.46 -13.33 -30.63
CA GLY A 59 -8.99 -11.96 -30.61
C GLY A 59 -10.00 -11.70 -29.46
N THR A 60 -10.19 -12.67 -28.56
CA THR A 60 -11.14 -12.61 -27.45
C THR A 60 -10.42 -12.88 -26.13
N LYS A 61 -10.94 -12.20 -25.10
CA LYS A 61 -10.32 -11.86 -23.84
C LYS A 61 -10.47 -13.03 -22.85
N GLU A 62 -9.51 -13.14 -21.93
CA GLU A 62 -9.58 -13.92 -20.67
C GLU A 62 -9.07 -15.37 -20.72
N ALA A 63 -7.75 -15.53 -20.87
CA ALA A 63 -7.06 -16.75 -20.42
C ALA A 63 -6.47 -16.63 -18.99
N PHE A 64 -6.50 -15.44 -18.39
CA PHE A 64 -6.30 -15.31 -16.94
C PHE A 64 -7.67 -15.51 -16.28
N GLN A 65 -7.79 -16.51 -15.40
CA GLN A 65 -9.02 -16.68 -14.61
C GLN A 65 -9.09 -15.55 -13.59
N ARG A 66 -9.73 -14.46 -14.00
CA ARG A 66 -10.06 -13.35 -13.11
C ARG A 66 -10.85 -13.91 -11.94
N PRO A 67 -10.57 -13.48 -10.71
CA PRO A 67 -11.46 -13.78 -9.60
C PRO A 67 -12.86 -13.32 -10.02
N PRO A 68 -13.91 -14.17 -10.03
CA PRO A 68 -15.27 -13.68 -10.17
C PRO A 68 -15.50 -12.58 -9.16
N PHE A 69 -16.37 -11.66 -9.53
CA PHE A 69 -16.44 -10.30 -9.00
C PHE A 69 -16.92 -10.18 -7.54
N GLY A 70 -16.49 -11.04 -6.64
CA GLY A 70 -17.13 -11.20 -5.33
C GLY A 70 -18.63 -11.39 -5.45
N ASN A 71 -19.13 -11.85 -6.61
CA ASN A 71 -20.54 -12.11 -6.83
C ASN A 71 -20.83 -13.50 -6.25
N PRO A 72 -21.62 -13.60 -5.16
CA PRO A 72 -21.96 -14.88 -4.54
C PRO A 72 -22.76 -15.80 -5.47
N ARG A 73 -23.19 -15.32 -6.64
CA ARG A 73 -23.90 -16.12 -7.66
C ARG A 73 -22.99 -16.72 -8.71
N GLU A 74 -21.77 -16.22 -8.85
CA GLU A 74 -20.74 -16.70 -9.79
C GLU A 74 -19.64 -17.45 -9.04
N LEU A 75 -20.00 -18.22 -8.00
CA LEU A 75 -19.06 -18.94 -7.13
C LEU A 75 -18.19 -19.88 -7.97
N SER A 76 -17.04 -19.37 -8.42
CA SER A 76 -15.88 -20.17 -8.77
C SER A 76 -15.59 -21.16 -7.66
N GLY A 77 -15.04 -22.33 -8.01
CA GLY A 77 -14.75 -23.41 -7.06
C GLY A 77 -14.03 -22.96 -5.79
N TYR A 78 -13.19 -21.92 -5.83
CA TYR A 78 -12.44 -21.42 -4.67
C TYR A 78 -13.25 -20.63 -3.63
N LEU A 79 -14.44 -20.13 -3.99
CA LEU A 79 -15.34 -19.45 -3.02
C LEU A 79 -16.33 -20.43 -2.36
N LYS A 80 -16.45 -21.65 -2.90
CA LYS A 80 -17.41 -22.65 -2.43
C LYS A 80 -17.01 -23.13 -1.03
N GLY A 81 -17.91 -22.95 -0.08
CA GLY A 81 -17.72 -23.37 1.31
C GLY A 81 -17.17 -22.28 2.23
N LEU A 82 -16.87 -21.09 1.71
CA LEU A 82 -16.55 -19.92 2.54
C LEU A 82 -17.83 -19.33 3.16
N PRO A 83 -17.75 -18.77 4.39
CA PRO A 83 -18.86 -18.05 4.98
C PRO A 83 -19.22 -16.80 4.16
N GLU A 84 -20.47 -16.36 4.22
CA GLU A 84 -21.00 -15.28 3.37
C GLU A 84 -20.17 -13.98 3.46
N TYR A 85 -19.71 -13.62 4.66
CA TYR A 85 -18.89 -12.42 4.87
C TYR A 85 -17.50 -12.48 4.20
N ASP A 86 -17.00 -13.68 3.87
CA ASP A 86 -15.73 -13.87 3.17
C ASP A 86 -15.93 -13.94 1.64
N GLN A 87 -17.15 -14.02 1.14
CA GLN A 87 -17.45 -14.09 -0.30
C GLN A 87 -17.44 -12.71 -0.97
N VAL A 88 -16.54 -11.82 -0.54
CA VAL A 88 -16.53 -10.38 -0.93
C VAL A 88 -15.55 -10.04 -2.06
N GLY A 89 -14.94 -11.05 -2.68
CA GLY A 89 -13.90 -10.91 -3.70
C GLY A 89 -12.51 -10.75 -3.09
N LEU A 90 -11.55 -10.23 -3.87
CA LEU A 90 -10.18 -10.02 -3.37
C LEU A 90 -10.08 -8.73 -2.58
N VAL A 91 -9.54 -8.81 -1.36
CA VAL A 91 -9.18 -7.65 -0.54
C VAL A 91 -7.73 -7.78 -0.08
N ASP A 92 -6.95 -6.74 -0.32
CA ASP A 92 -5.59 -6.54 0.19
C ASP A 92 -5.60 -5.30 1.09
N VAL A 93 -4.97 -5.41 2.24
CA VAL A 93 -4.83 -4.36 3.23
C VAL A 93 -3.36 -4.16 3.53
N LYS A 94 -2.92 -2.90 3.49
CA LYS A 94 -1.61 -2.51 4.02
C LYS A 94 -1.82 -1.58 5.19
N ALA A 95 -1.22 -1.86 6.32
CA ALA A 95 -1.33 -1.05 7.51
C ALA A 95 0.03 -0.60 7.99
N ALA A 96 0.11 0.60 8.56
CA ALA A 96 1.26 1.07 9.31
C ALA A 96 0.85 1.29 10.77
N TRP A 97 1.72 0.88 11.68
CA TRP A 97 1.47 0.80 13.11
C TRP A 97 2.61 1.48 13.87
N ARG A 98 2.33 2.50 14.67
CA ARG A 98 3.32 3.08 15.59
C ARG A 98 3.33 2.32 16.91
N VAL A 99 4.45 2.37 17.62
CA VAL A 99 4.51 1.92 19.01
C VAL A 99 3.79 2.94 19.89
N LEU A 100 2.94 2.45 20.79
CA LEU A 100 2.29 3.26 21.83
C LEU A 100 2.91 2.88 23.19
N ASP A 101 3.39 3.87 23.91
CA ASP A 101 3.85 3.73 25.29
C ASP A 101 2.66 4.04 26.23
N PRO A 102 2.14 3.07 27.00
CA PRO A 102 0.95 3.30 27.83
C PRO A 102 1.12 4.36 28.92
N LYS A 103 2.36 4.71 29.32
CA LYS A 103 2.63 5.77 30.30
C LYS A 103 2.71 7.14 29.63
N ARG A 104 3.40 7.23 28.50
CA ARG A 104 3.58 8.49 27.75
C ARG A 104 2.32 8.86 26.97
N ASP A 105 1.72 7.90 26.29
CA ASP A 105 0.61 8.11 25.35
C ASP A 105 -0.77 7.95 26.02
N LYS A 106 -0.81 7.83 27.36
CA LYS A 106 -2.03 7.57 28.15
C LYS A 106 -3.22 8.47 27.81
N ASP A 107 -2.96 9.74 27.48
CA ASP A 107 -3.99 10.74 27.23
C ASP A 107 -4.49 10.73 25.77
N ILE A 108 -3.88 9.91 24.91
CA ILE A 108 -4.24 9.77 23.49
C ILE A 108 -4.54 8.32 23.08
N LEU A 109 -4.38 7.34 23.98
CA LEU A 109 -4.61 5.92 23.66
C LEU A 109 -6.01 5.65 23.07
N HIS A 110 -7.05 6.36 23.56
CA HIS A 110 -8.42 6.22 23.06
C HIS A 110 -8.60 6.65 21.60
N ARG A 111 -7.61 7.35 21.03
CA ARG A 111 -7.63 7.85 19.65
C ARG A 111 -7.15 6.82 18.63
N TYR A 112 -6.58 5.70 19.08
CA TYR A 112 -5.99 4.70 18.20
C TYR A 112 -6.79 3.40 18.20
N LEU A 113 -6.92 2.80 17.02
CA LEU A 113 -7.16 1.37 16.93
C LEU A 113 -5.88 0.65 17.35
N VAL A 114 -5.98 -0.21 18.35
CA VAL A 114 -4.82 -0.84 18.99
C VAL A 114 -4.76 -2.35 18.75
N ARG A 115 -3.53 -2.89 18.76
CA ARG A 115 -3.24 -4.32 18.79
C ARG A 115 -1.94 -4.59 19.53
N GLU A 116 -1.71 -5.83 19.93
CA GLU A 116 -0.42 -6.28 20.44
C GLU A 116 0.45 -6.83 19.29
N LEU A 117 1.73 -6.45 19.32
CA LEU A 117 2.78 -7.09 18.54
C LEU A 117 3.51 -8.09 19.44
N HIS A 118 3.39 -9.37 19.13
CA HIS A 118 4.18 -10.42 19.78
C HIS A 118 5.44 -10.68 18.98
N HIS A 119 6.59 -10.68 19.66
CA HIS A 119 7.88 -10.92 19.03
C HIS A 119 8.19 -12.42 19.01
N ALA A 120 8.85 -12.88 17.93
CA ALA A 120 9.19 -14.30 17.77
C ALA A 120 10.26 -14.78 18.77
N ASP A 121 11.07 -13.87 19.29
CA ASP A 121 12.08 -14.13 20.33
C ASP A 121 11.48 -14.21 21.75
N GLY A 122 10.16 -14.02 21.88
CA GLY A 122 9.46 -14.07 23.16
C GLY A 122 9.61 -12.80 24.00
N SER A 123 10.10 -11.69 23.44
CA SER A 123 10.12 -10.41 24.15
C SER A 123 8.69 -9.94 24.50
N ASP A 124 8.60 -9.04 25.48
CA ASP A 124 7.33 -8.48 25.92
C ASP A 124 6.51 -7.90 24.75
N PRO A 125 5.19 -8.15 24.70
CA PRO A 125 4.34 -7.60 23.65
C PRO A 125 4.38 -6.08 23.62
N GLN A 126 4.44 -5.51 22.41
CA GLN A 126 4.35 -4.06 22.22
C GLN A 126 2.93 -3.64 21.86
N LEU A 127 2.42 -2.60 22.53
CA LEU A 127 1.16 -1.98 22.14
C LEU A 127 1.36 -1.15 20.87
N MET A 128 0.57 -1.43 19.86
CA MET A 128 0.66 -0.80 18.55
C MET A 128 -0.60 -0.02 18.23
N GLY A 129 -0.45 1.20 17.70
CA GLY A 129 -1.57 2.05 17.24
C GLY A 129 -1.57 2.18 15.72
N LEU A 130 -2.71 1.94 15.07
CA LEU A 130 -2.85 2.11 13.63
C LEU A 130 -2.69 3.59 13.26
N VAL A 131 -1.75 3.89 12.35
CA VAL A 131 -1.51 5.26 11.86
C VAL A 131 -1.89 5.42 10.39
N ALA A 132 -1.92 4.34 9.62
CA ALA A 132 -2.28 4.38 8.21
C ALA A 132 -2.82 3.05 7.70
N LEU A 133 -3.68 3.13 6.69
CA LEU A 133 -4.35 1.98 6.10
C LEU A 133 -4.59 2.19 4.61
N HIS A 134 -4.08 1.28 3.78
CA HIS A 134 -4.56 1.08 2.42
C HIS A 134 -5.52 -0.09 2.42
N VAL A 135 -6.64 0.09 1.73
CA VAL A 135 -7.60 -0.97 1.42
C VAL A 135 -7.75 -1.02 -0.08
N LEU A 136 -7.25 -2.10 -0.67
CA LEU A 136 -7.40 -2.41 -2.08
C LEU A 136 -8.44 -3.52 -2.22
N ARG A 137 -9.47 -3.29 -3.01
CA ARG A 137 -10.52 -4.26 -3.26
C ARG A 137 -10.76 -4.43 -4.75
N TRP A 138 -10.88 -5.67 -5.19
CA TRP A 138 -11.44 -5.99 -6.50
C TRP A 138 -12.97 -5.95 -6.43
N THR A 139 -13.61 -5.16 -7.30
CA THR A 139 -15.07 -4.95 -7.27
C THR A 139 -15.73 -5.27 -8.61
N PRO A 140 -16.99 -5.78 -8.62
CA PRO A 140 -17.79 -5.95 -9.85
C PRO A 140 -18.10 -4.62 -10.52
N ASN A 141 -18.23 -3.56 -9.73
CA ASN A 141 -18.79 -2.28 -10.16
C ASN A 141 -17.73 -1.29 -10.61
N GLY A 142 -16.63 -1.77 -11.20
CA GLY A 142 -15.72 -0.88 -11.93
C GLY A 142 -16.45 -0.29 -13.13
N TYR A 143 -16.35 1.01 -13.36
CA TYR A 143 -16.98 1.64 -14.52
C TYR A 143 -15.95 1.76 -15.65
N ASP A 144 -16.22 1.13 -16.79
CA ASP A 144 -15.50 1.30 -18.06
C ASP A 144 -16.44 2.00 -19.05
N GLN A 145 -16.16 3.24 -19.40
CA GLN A 145 -17.05 4.04 -20.27
C GLN A 145 -17.22 3.48 -21.68
N ASN A 146 -16.35 2.55 -22.10
CA ASN A 146 -16.44 1.89 -23.40
C ASN A 146 -17.18 0.54 -23.33
N LYS A 147 -17.39 -0.03 -22.13
CA LYS A 147 -18.00 -1.35 -21.95
C LYS A 147 -19.12 -1.43 -20.90
N GLY A 148 -19.41 -0.34 -20.20
CA GLY A 148 -20.31 -0.32 -19.04
C GLY A 148 -19.59 -0.75 -17.76
N ILE A 149 -20.30 -1.44 -16.86
CA ILE A 149 -19.72 -1.97 -15.63
C ILE A 149 -18.77 -3.14 -15.99
N ASP A 150 -17.46 -2.94 -15.81
CA ASP A 150 -16.38 -3.91 -16.01
C ASP A 150 -15.53 -3.89 -14.73
N GLY A 151 -15.44 -5.01 -14.02
CA GLY A 151 -14.85 -5.03 -12.69
C GLY A 151 -13.42 -4.51 -12.64
N GLY A 152 -13.05 -3.97 -11.48
CA GLY A 152 -11.78 -3.29 -11.31
C GLY A 152 -11.42 -3.05 -9.86
N PHE A 153 -10.15 -2.66 -9.67
CA PHE A 153 -9.63 -2.29 -8.37
C PHE A 153 -10.17 -0.93 -7.92
N VAL A 154 -10.60 -0.90 -6.66
CA VAL A 154 -10.83 0.31 -5.89
C VAL A 154 -9.79 0.31 -4.76
N ALA A 155 -8.96 1.34 -4.71
CA ALA A 155 -7.93 1.53 -3.70
C ALA A 155 -8.28 2.76 -2.86
N SER A 156 -8.47 2.59 -1.56
CA SER A 156 -8.72 3.70 -0.64
C SER A 156 -7.58 3.77 0.36
N THR A 157 -7.20 4.99 0.74
CA THR A 157 -6.18 5.22 1.78
C THR A 157 -6.72 6.08 2.90
N PHE A 158 -6.43 5.68 4.13
CA PHE A 158 -6.88 6.29 5.36
C PHE A 158 -5.69 6.57 6.27
N GLU A 159 -5.79 7.65 7.03
CA GLU A 159 -4.77 8.04 8.00
C GLU A 159 -5.40 8.42 9.33
N GLN A 160 -4.62 8.26 10.38
CA GLN A 160 -4.93 8.84 11.67
C GLN A 160 -4.71 10.37 11.61
N ILE A 161 -5.63 11.17 12.16
CA ILE A 161 -5.65 12.64 11.97
C ILE A 161 -4.47 13.37 12.62
N ASP A 162 -3.81 12.75 13.59
CA ASP A 162 -2.64 13.23 14.32
C ASP A 162 -1.33 12.83 13.63
N ASN A 163 -1.34 12.24 12.43
CA ASN A 163 -0.09 11.86 11.75
C ASN A 163 0.81 13.07 11.46
N VAL A 164 0.27 14.08 10.77
CA VAL A 164 1.03 15.22 10.23
C VAL A 164 0.48 16.58 10.68
N THR A 165 -0.54 16.60 11.52
CA THR A 165 -1.16 17.84 12.00
C THR A 165 -1.41 17.72 13.49
N SER A 166 -0.97 18.74 14.23
CA SER A 166 -1.31 18.85 15.65
C SER A 166 -2.79 19.19 15.79
N ASN A 167 -3.49 18.45 16.63
CA ASN A 167 -4.91 18.63 16.89
C ASN A 167 -5.17 19.15 18.30
N VAL A 168 -6.41 19.51 18.59
CA VAL A 168 -6.86 19.89 19.93
C VAL A 168 -8.06 19.03 20.28
N GLU A 169 -8.07 18.49 21.49
CA GLU A 169 -9.18 17.71 22.03
C GLU A 169 -9.77 18.41 23.25
N ARG A 170 -11.09 18.35 23.41
CA ARG A 170 -11.76 18.84 24.61
C ARG A 170 -11.90 17.69 25.60
N LYS A 171 -11.27 17.80 26.77
CA LYS A 171 -11.44 16.85 27.87
C LYS A 171 -12.86 16.90 28.44
N SER A 172 -13.23 15.87 29.21
CA SER A 172 -14.47 15.86 29.99
C SER A 172 -14.60 17.03 30.97
N SER A 173 -13.48 17.58 31.44
CA SER A 173 -13.41 18.79 32.27
C SER A 173 -13.75 20.08 31.50
N GLY A 174 -13.86 20.03 30.18
CA GLY A 174 -14.02 21.17 29.29
C GLY A 174 -12.71 21.83 28.86
N GLU A 175 -11.57 21.45 29.45
CA GLU A 175 -10.23 21.92 29.09
C GLU A 175 -9.84 21.49 27.67
N LEU A 176 -9.15 22.37 26.93
CA LEU A 176 -8.56 22.03 25.64
C LEU A 176 -7.15 21.44 25.84
N GLN A 177 -6.91 20.28 25.26
CA GLN A 177 -5.63 19.59 25.27
C GLN A 177 -5.03 19.59 23.87
N ALA A 178 -3.80 20.07 23.74
CA ALA A 178 -3.03 19.91 22.53
C ALA A 178 -2.62 18.45 22.34
N VAL A 179 -2.84 17.93 21.14
CA VAL A 179 -2.38 16.61 20.68
C VAL A 179 -1.32 16.87 19.61
N PRO A 180 -0.02 16.63 19.90
CA PRO A 180 1.04 16.88 18.93
C PRO A 180 0.93 15.91 17.75
N ALA A 181 1.45 16.32 16.60
CA ALA A 181 1.59 15.42 15.47
C ALA A 181 2.53 14.25 15.81
N THR A 182 2.23 13.07 15.25
CA THR A 182 2.98 11.83 15.45
C THR A 182 4.31 11.87 14.71
N PHE A 183 4.33 12.45 13.51
CA PHE A 183 5.47 12.39 12.60
C PHE A 183 6.11 13.75 12.29
N ASN A 184 5.66 14.86 12.87
CA ASN A 184 6.40 16.12 12.83
C ASN A 184 6.45 16.81 14.20
N ASP A 185 7.49 17.61 14.37
CA ASP A 185 7.76 18.41 15.57
C ASP A 185 6.88 19.66 15.72
N GLY A 186 5.91 19.88 14.82
CA GLY A 186 5.06 21.06 14.80
C GLY A 186 5.70 22.30 14.17
N MET A 187 6.95 22.22 13.69
CA MET A 187 7.59 23.32 12.98
C MET A 187 6.98 23.48 11.58
N PRO A 188 6.75 24.73 11.11
CA PRO A 188 6.22 24.96 9.78
C PRO A 188 7.23 24.50 8.72
N PRO A 189 6.79 23.73 7.71
CA PRO A 189 7.68 23.28 6.65
C PRO A 189 8.05 24.43 5.69
N THR A 190 9.25 24.34 5.12
CA THR A 190 9.67 25.12 3.96
C THR A 190 8.92 24.69 2.70
N ALA A 191 9.04 25.49 1.63
CA ALA A 191 8.41 25.16 0.34
C ALA A 191 8.93 23.84 -0.25
N GLU A 192 10.22 23.54 -0.09
CA GLU A 192 10.84 22.30 -0.56
C GLU A 192 10.34 21.09 0.24
N GLU A 193 10.25 21.22 1.57
CA GLU A 193 9.74 20.16 2.45
C GLU A 193 8.25 19.87 2.17
N LEU A 194 7.46 20.89 1.82
CA LEU A 194 6.08 20.72 1.33
C LEU A 194 5.98 20.12 -0.07
N GLU A 195 7.01 20.25 -0.89
CA GLU A 195 7.04 19.64 -2.22
C GLU A 195 7.29 18.12 -2.12
N TYR A 196 8.20 17.70 -1.24
CA TYR A 196 8.58 16.31 -1.05
C TYR A 196 7.79 15.57 0.05
N GLY A 197 7.24 16.31 1.00
CA GLY A 197 6.47 15.78 2.13
C GLY A 197 7.32 15.35 3.34
N PHE A 198 8.59 15.74 3.43
CA PHE A 198 9.42 15.44 4.61
C PHE A 198 10.61 16.39 4.77
N ALA A 199 11.18 16.42 5.98
CA ALA A 199 12.41 17.13 6.32
C ALA A 199 13.32 16.27 7.21
N GLY A 200 14.60 16.22 6.87
CA GLY A 200 15.62 15.45 7.60
C GLY A 200 16.26 14.34 6.77
N GLU A 201 17.29 13.71 7.34
CA GLU A 201 18.00 12.61 6.69
C GLU A 201 17.20 11.31 6.80
N ILE A 202 16.84 10.75 5.64
CA ILE A 202 16.18 9.44 5.57
C ILE A 202 17.12 8.37 6.18
N PRO A 203 16.64 7.55 7.14
CA PRO A 203 17.50 6.56 7.76
C PRO A 203 18.02 5.55 6.73
N LYS A 204 19.33 5.36 6.71
CA LYS A 204 19.99 4.42 5.80
C LYS A 204 19.95 3.01 6.38
N ILE A 205 19.76 2.03 5.50
CA ILE A 205 19.99 0.62 5.84
C ILE A 205 21.46 0.33 5.54
N ASN A 206 22.25 0.02 6.56
CA ASN A 206 23.63 -0.40 6.34
C ASN A 206 23.65 -1.89 6.01
N CYS A 207 24.22 -2.23 4.86
CA CYS A 207 24.53 -3.61 4.51
C CYS A 207 25.99 -3.90 4.87
N VAL A 208 26.21 -4.43 6.07
CA VAL A 208 27.52 -4.98 6.47
C VAL A 208 27.37 -6.51 6.49
N ASP A 209 28.17 -7.22 5.69
CA ASP A 209 28.18 -8.70 5.66
C ASP A 209 26.82 -9.38 5.44
N CYS A 210 25.99 -8.83 4.56
CA CYS A 210 24.60 -9.29 4.30
C CYS A 210 23.68 -9.27 5.53
N LYS A 211 24.11 -8.65 6.64
CA LYS A 211 23.23 -8.30 7.76
C LYS A 211 22.74 -6.88 7.53
N GLU A 212 21.42 -6.75 7.46
CA GLU A 212 20.77 -5.45 7.46
C GLU A 212 20.78 -4.95 8.90
N GLU A 213 21.67 -4.00 9.17
CA GLU A 213 21.63 -3.25 10.42
C GLU A 213 20.91 -1.93 10.16
N LEU A 214 19.76 -1.77 10.80
CA LEU A 214 19.06 -0.50 10.82
C LEU A 214 19.90 0.46 11.64
N VAL A 215 20.37 1.55 11.02
CA VAL A 215 20.95 2.67 11.76
C VAL A 215 19.79 3.59 12.13
N PRO A 216 19.40 3.69 13.42
CA PRO A 216 18.41 4.67 13.83
C PRO A 216 18.93 6.07 13.48
N PRO A 217 18.07 6.95 12.95
CA PRO A 217 18.51 8.32 12.68
C PRO A 217 18.84 9.02 13.99
N THR A 218 19.75 10.00 13.95
CA THR A 218 20.08 10.84 15.11
C THR A 218 18.89 11.69 15.58
N SER A 219 17.94 11.94 14.68
CA SER A 219 16.68 12.63 14.92
C SER A 219 15.60 12.05 14.01
N PRO A 220 14.34 11.89 14.47
CA PRO A 220 13.24 11.49 13.59
C PRO A 220 13.11 12.41 12.38
N VAL A 221 12.70 11.85 11.24
CA VAL A 221 12.40 12.63 10.04
C VAL A 221 11.03 13.26 10.20
N ASN A 222 10.92 14.57 10.03
CA ASN A 222 9.64 15.26 10.04
C ASN A 222 8.86 14.93 8.77
N ILE A 223 7.62 14.48 8.91
CA ILE A 223 6.72 14.16 7.80
C ILE A 223 5.62 15.22 7.69
N TYR A 224 5.44 15.70 6.47
CA TYR A 224 4.41 16.64 6.08
C TYR A 224 3.53 16.02 5.01
N ARG A 225 2.30 16.53 4.86
CA ARG A 225 1.49 16.22 3.69
C ARG A 225 1.98 17.10 2.54
N ALA A 226 2.49 16.47 1.48
CA ALA A 226 2.92 17.23 0.31
C ALA A 226 1.76 18.08 -0.26
N THR A 227 2.02 19.29 -0.77
CA THR A 227 0.96 20.20 -1.27
C THR A 227 0.15 19.56 -2.39
N ALA A 228 0.80 18.81 -3.27
CA ALA A 228 0.15 18.04 -4.32
C ALA A 228 -0.75 16.90 -3.78
N GLN A 229 -0.77 16.66 -2.46
CA GLN A 229 -1.49 15.62 -1.73
C GLN A 229 -2.47 16.16 -0.68
N ALA A 230 -2.84 17.44 -0.79
CA ALA A 230 -3.91 18.00 0.02
C ALA A 230 -5.20 17.17 -0.15
N ILE A 231 -5.87 16.85 0.97
CA ILE A 231 -7.12 16.10 0.96
C ILE A 231 -8.17 16.92 0.20
N PRO A 232 -8.78 16.40 -0.89
CA PRO A 232 -9.74 17.16 -1.68
C PRO A 232 -10.93 17.65 -0.84
N PRO A 233 -11.49 18.86 -1.07
CA PRO A 233 -12.61 19.38 -0.27
C PRO A 233 -13.84 18.45 -0.21
N ALA A 234 -14.14 17.74 -1.31
CA ALA A 234 -15.21 16.74 -1.31
C ALA A 234 -14.93 15.57 -0.36
N VAL A 235 -13.67 15.13 -0.25
CA VAL A 235 -13.24 14.08 0.69
C VAL A 235 -13.26 14.61 2.12
N GLN A 236 -12.81 15.86 2.35
CA GLN A 236 -12.92 16.50 3.67
C GLN A 236 -14.37 16.56 4.16
N LYS A 237 -15.32 16.89 3.28
CA LYS A 237 -16.75 16.87 3.61
C LYS A 237 -17.23 15.46 3.98
N ILE A 238 -16.80 14.43 3.26
CA ILE A 238 -17.10 13.03 3.60
C ILE A 238 -16.52 12.67 4.97
N ASN A 239 -15.28 13.07 5.26
CA ASN A 239 -14.66 12.84 6.57
C ASN A 239 -15.46 13.51 7.69
N GLN A 240 -15.85 14.78 7.53
CA GLN A 240 -16.68 15.47 8.52
C GLN A 240 -18.03 14.77 8.73
N GLN A 241 -18.67 14.28 7.66
CA GLN A 241 -19.91 13.52 7.76
C GLN A 241 -19.71 12.18 8.46
N TYR A 242 -18.62 11.46 8.16
CA TYR A 242 -18.28 10.21 8.81
C TYR A 242 -18.00 10.42 10.30
N GLN A 243 -17.11 11.35 10.63
CA GLN A 243 -16.67 11.63 12.00
C GLN A 243 -17.75 12.27 12.88
N SER A 244 -18.79 12.87 12.30
CA SER A 244 -19.94 13.39 13.06
C SER A 244 -21.05 12.36 13.34
N LYS A 245 -20.89 11.12 12.86
CA LYS A 245 -21.86 10.04 13.12
C LYS A 245 -21.92 9.71 14.61
N PRO A 246 -23.13 9.64 15.22
CA PRO A 246 -23.30 9.25 16.61
C PRO A 246 -22.64 7.92 16.96
N GLU A 247 -22.66 6.96 16.04
CA GLU A 247 -22.10 5.61 16.22
C GLU A 247 -20.57 5.60 16.30
N LEU A 248 -19.90 6.67 15.88
CA LEU A 248 -18.45 6.81 15.98
C LEU A 248 -18.02 7.66 17.17
N GLN A 249 -18.94 8.37 17.82
CA GLN A 249 -18.58 9.23 18.95
C GLN A 249 -18.02 8.38 20.10
N GLY A 250 -16.79 8.68 20.51
CA GLY A 250 -16.07 7.91 21.53
C GLY A 250 -15.45 6.61 21.04
N SER A 251 -15.58 6.29 19.74
CA SER A 251 -14.83 5.21 19.09
C SER A 251 -13.51 5.77 18.54
N PRO A 252 -12.41 4.99 18.54
CA PRO A 252 -11.16 5.39 17.89
C PRO A 252 -11.35 5.76 16.41
N LEU A 253 -12.36 5.18 15.73
CA LEU A 253 -12.65 5.42 14.32
C LEU A 253 -12.93 6.89 13.98
N GLN A 254 -13.39 7.71 14.93
CA GLN A 254 -13.61 9.14 14.70
C GLN A 254 -12.30 9.92 14.44
N TYR A 255 -11.14 9.35 14.79
CA TYR A 255 -9.82 9.95 14.60
C TYR A 255 -9.10 9.44 13.36
N TYR A 256 -9.83 8.77 12.46
CA TYR A 256 -9.33 8.37 11.15
C TYR A 256 -10.06 9.15 10.05
N GLN A 257 -9.34 9.42 8.97
CA GLN A 257 -9.85 10.17 7.83
C GLN A 257 -9.48 9.49 6.51
N LEU A 258 -10.38 9.52 5.54
CA LEU A 258 -10.11 9.16 4.16
C LEU A 258 -9.22 10.24 3.54
N ILE A 259 -8.13 9.83 2.92
CA ILE A 259 -7.28 10.74 2.14
C ILE A 259 -7.81 10.82 0.70
N GLY A 260 -8.20 9.68 0.15
CA GLY A 260 -8.80 9.59 -1.16
C GLY A 260 -9.08 8.15 -1.57
N THR A 261 -9.81 8.01 -2.67
CA THR A 261 -10.09 6.71 -3.29
C THR A 261 -9.73 6.79 -4.76
N GLN A 262 -9.02 5.76 -5.20
CA GLN A 262 -8.64 5.53 -6.58
C GLN A 262 -9.42 4.39 -7.18
N ASN A 263 -9.87 4.59 -8.41
CA ASN A 263 -10.39 3.55 -9.27
C ASN A 263 -9.76 3.66 -10.65
N ARG A 264 -9.96 2.62 -11.47
CA ARG A 264 -9.57 2.63 -12.88
C ARG A 264 -10.32 3.76 -13.60
N HIS A 265 -9.59 4.65 -14.25
CA HIS A 265 -10.16 5.69 -15.09
C HIS A 265 -10.55 5.09 -16.46
N PRO A 266 -11.77 5.38 -16.95
CA PRO A 266 -12.34 4.69 -18.10
C PRO A 266 -11.84 5.15 -19.49
N GLY A 267 -11.01 6.19 -19.60
CA GLY A 267 -10.57 6.75 -20.89
C GLY A 267 -9.06 6.86 -21.08
N PRO A 268 -8.57 6.90 -22.34
CA PRO A 268 -7.25 7.45 -22.61
C PRO A 268 -7.24 8.90 -22.14
N MET A 269 -6.26 9.30 -21.34
CA MET A 269 -6.01 10.72 -21.14
C MET A 269 -5.69 11.32 -22.52
N SER A 270 -6.34 12.43 -22.86
CA SER A 270 -6.05 13.18 -24.08
C SER A 270 -4.63 13.71 -23.97
N PHE A 271 -3.76 13.24 -24.86
CA PHE A 271 -2.40 13.77 -24.98
C PHE A 271 -2.37 15.13 -25.67
N ASP A 272 -3.49 15.63 -26.21
CA ASP A 272 -3.54 16.89 -26.97
C ASP A 272 -3.77 18.12 -26.08
N THR A 273 -4.16 17.91 -24.83
CA THR A 273 -4.47 18.95 -23.84
C THR A 273 -3.37 18.99 -22.76
N PRO A 274 -2.56 20.07 -22.67
CA PRO A 274 -1.48 20.20 -21.67
C PRO A 274 -1.95 20.06 -20.21
N ALA A 275 -3.19 20.44 -19.91
CA ALA A 275 -3.81 20.24 -18.59
C ALA A 275 -3.94 18.75 -18.19
N GLU A 276 -3.97 17.84 -19.17
CA GLU A 276 -3.95 16.39 -18.94
C GLU A 276 -2.53 15.82 -18.99
N ARG A 277 -1.53 16.57 -19.49
CA ARG A 277 -0.11 16.18 -19.51
C ARG A 277 0.61 16.44 -18.19
N GLU A 278 0.14 17.36 -17.35
CA GLU A 278 0.74 17.61 -16.03
C GLU A 278 0.62 16.42 -15.07
N THR A 279 -0.20 15.44 -15.43
CA THR A 279 -0.63 14.34 -14.57
C THR A 279 0.31 13.14 -14.53
N ASN A 280 1.18 13.03 -15.52
CA ASN A 280 2.24 12.05 -15.57
C ASN A 280 3.35 12.75 -16.35
N GLY A 281 4.54 12.90 -15.76
CA GLY A 281 5.70 13.43 -16.49
C GLY A 281 5.85 12.74 -17.87
N PRO A 282 6.72 13.25 -18.76
CA PRO A 282 6.77 12.91 -20.20
C PRO A 282 6.95 11.42 -20.57
N GLN A 283 6.97 10.51 -19.59
CA GLN A 283 7.14 9.07 -19.66
C GLN A 283 5.94 8.33 -19.02
N GLY A 284 4.72 8.88 -19.10
CA GLY A 284 3.51 8.25 -18.53
C GLY A 284 3.39 6.75 -18.84
N PRO A 285 2.65 5.97 -18.01
CA PRO A 285 2.69 4.52 -18.07
C PRO A 285 2.46 3.99 -19.49
N THR A 286 3.41 3.23 -20.02
CA THR A 286 3.30 2.54 -21.32
C THR A 286 2.20 1.48 -21.36
N THR A 287 1.50 1.24 -20.24
CA THR A 287 0.59 0.11 -20.03
C THR A 287 -0.90 0.45 -20.14
N GLY A 288 -1.28 1.69 -20.46
CA GLY A 288 -2.67 2.05 -20.79
C GLY A 288 -3.70 1.86 -19.67
N VAL A 289 -3.26 1.74 -18.41
CA VAL A 289 -4.15 1.72 -17.24
C VAL A 289 -4.05 3.05 -16.54
N TYR A 290 -5.17 3.75 -16.48
CA TYR A 290 -5.29 5.10 -15.95
C TYR A 290 -6.00 5.05 -14.59
N SER A 291 -5.65 5.95 -13.67
CA SER A 291 -6.36 6.13 -12.40
C SER A 291 -7.08 7.47 -12.41
N ASN A 292 -8.21 7.58 -11.70
CA ASN A 292 -8.94 8.83 -11.52
C ASN A 292 -8.18 9.88 -10.67
N ALA A 293 -7.06 9.52 -10.04
CA ALA A 293 -6.20 10.45 -9.32
C ALA A 293 -4.72 10.18 -9.66
N ASN A 294 -3.96 11.25 -9.87
CA ASN A 294 -2.57 11.19 -10.34
C ASN A 294 -1.52 11.16 -9.24
N ASN A 295 -1.94 11.54 -8.04
CA ASN A 295 -1.13 11.47 -6.85
C ASN A 295 -2.09 11.14 -5.68
N LEU A 296 -1.90 10.00 -5.03
CA LEU A 296 -2.68 9.56 -3.86
C LEU A 296 -1.78 8.68 -2.99
N VAL A 297 -1.34 9.29 -1.90
CA VAL A 297 -0.26 8.85 -1.04
C VAL A 297 -0.70 8.99 0.40
N ASN A 298 -0.29 8.02 1.21
CA ASN A 298 -0.41 8.08 2.64
C ASN A 298 0.87 8.59 3.28
N SER A 299 0.75 9.54 4.22
CA SER A 299 1.90 10.13 4.90
C SER A 299 2.76 9.12 5.66
N ALA A 300 2.22 7.99 6.13
CA ALA A 300 2.98 6.98 6.88
C ALA A 300 3.34 5.74 6.04
N LEU A 301 2.56 5.37 5.02
CA LEU A 301 2.88 4.22 4.14
C LEU A 301 3.86 4.60 3.02
N GLU A 302 3.85 5.85 2.57
CA GLU A 302 4.71 6.36 1.50
C GLU A 302 5.47 7.64 1.93
N SER A 303 5.89 7.69 3.20
CA SER A 303 6.44 8.89 3.88
C SER A 303 7.49 9.66 3.09
N TYR A 304 8.33 8.95 2.35
CA TYR A 304 9.47 9.52 1.62
C TYR A 304 9.29 9.50 0.09
N THR A 305 8.09 9.14 -0.39
CA THR A 305 7.74 9.06 -1.82
C THR A 305 6.36 9.67 -2.06
N GLN A 306 6.13 10.90 -1.56
CA GLN A 306 4.82 11.55 -1.66
C GLN A 306 4.58 12.29 -2.99
N LYS A 307 5.65 12.51 -3.77
CA LYS A 307 5.58 13.21 -5.05
C LYS A 307 5.40 12.23 -6.21
N ASN A 308 4.41 12.48 -7.06
CA ASN A 308 4.11 11.72 -8.29
C ASN A 308 3.86 10.22 -8.05
N PHE A 309 3.24 9.86 -6.93
CA PHE A 309 3.07 8.48 -6.51
C PHE A 309 1.61 8.14 -6.25
N THR A 310 1.21 6.92 -6.57
CA THR A 310 -0.16 6.48 -6.24
C THR A 310 -0.20 5.03 -5.83
N CYS A 311 -1.18 4.70 -4.99
CA CYS A 311 -1.53 3.33 -4.63
C CYS A 311 -1.68 2.50 -5.91
N LEU A 312 -2.56 2.93 -6.81
CA LEU A 312 -2.88 2.17 -8.00
C LEU A 312 -1.69 2.08 -8.98
N ARG A 313 -0.83 3.11 -9.09
CA ARG A 313 0.40 3.05 -9.88
C ARG A 313 1.32 1.95 -9.38
N CYS A 314 1.50 1.79 -8.08
CA CYS A 314 2.30 0.69 -7.53
C CYS A 314 1.70 -0.68 -7.83
N HIS A 315 0.41 -0.84 -7.60
CA HIS A 315 -0.25 -2.12 -7.80
C HIS A 315 -0.39 -2.49 -9.29
N ILE A 316 -0.59 -1.51 -10.19
CA ILE A 316 -0.61 -1.67 -11.65
C ILE A 316 0.79 -1.68 -12.27
N GLN A 317 1.87 -1.36 -11.56
CA GLN A 317 3.22 -1.40 -12.16
C GLN A 317 4.15 -2.40 -11.50
N ALA A 318 3.71 -3.12 -10.46
CA ALA A 318 4.50 -4.18 -9.87
C ALA A 318 4.83 -5.26 -10.92
N ARG A 319 6.09 -5.65 -11.03
CA ARG A 319 6.57 -6.67 -11.96
C ARG A 319 7.41 -7.68 -11.16
N PRO A 320 7.42 -8.97 -11.55
CA PRO A 320 8.41 -9.89 -11.03
C PRO A 320 9.79 -9.32 -11.30
N LYS A 321 10.61 -9.23 -10.26
CA LYS A 321 12.04 -9.16 -10.47
C LYS A 321 12.42 -10.47 -11.15
N THR A 322 12.99 -10.39 -12.35
CA THR A 322 13.61 -11.55 -12.97
C THR A 322 14.73 -12.00 -12.05
N ASN A 323 14.78 -13.30 -11.73
CA ASN A 323 15.80 -13.92 -10.89
C ASN A 323 17.17 -13.98 -11.59
N LYS A 324 17.67 -12.87 -12.15
CA LYS A 324 19.11 -12.70 -12.25
C LYS A 324 19.62 -12.31 -10.86
N LEU A 325 19.71 -13.32 -9.99
CA LEU A 325 20.51 -13.28 -8.77
C LEU A 325 21.99 -13.41 -9.17
N THR A 326 22.52 -12.43 -9.91
CA THR A 326 23.76 -11.84 -9.45
C THR A 326 23.30 -10.84 -8.41
N THR A 327 23.32 -11.25 -7.14
CA THR A 327 22.81 -10.45 -6.03
C THR A 327 23.73 -9.26 -5.83
N MET A 328 23.69 -8.26 -6.71
CA MET A 328 24.19 -6.94 -6.38
C MET A 328 23.32 -6.45 -5.23
N CYS A 329 23.92 -6.35 -4.06
CA CYS A 329 23.43 -5.56 -2.94
C CYS A 329 23.14 -4.16 -3.48
N ASN A 330 21.87 -3.87 -3.77
CA ASN A 330 21.44 -2.61 -4.41
C ASN A 330 21.71 -1.36 -3.56
N ILE A 331 22.24 -1.55 -2.35
CA ILE A 331 22.61 -0.52 -1.38
C ILE A 331 24.14 -0.30 -1.39
N CYS A 332 24.94 -1.35 -1.55
CA CYS A 332 26.40 -1.31 -1.45
C CYS A 332 27.14 -1.57 -2.77
N GLY A 333 26.43 -1.90 -3.85
CA GLY A 333 26.99 -2.16 -5.18
C GLY A 333 27.84 -3.44 -5.29
N ARG A 334 27.95 -4.25 -4.23
CA ARG A 334 28.74 -5.49 -4.22
C ARG A 334 27.89 -6.70 -4.60
N VAL A 335 28.49 -7.61 -5.36
CA VAL A 335 27.90 -8.91 -5.70
C VAL A 335 28.03 -9.83 -4.48
N CYS A 336 26.93 -10.22 -3.87
CA CYS A 336 26.87 -11.32 -2.92
C CYS A 336 26.82 -12.62 -3.73
N THR A 337 27.92 -13.37 -3.72
CA THR A 337 28.04 -14.64 -4.45
C THR A 337 27.37 -15.76 -3.66
N GLU A 338 26.22 -16.23 -4.13
CA GLU A 338 25.83 -17.62 -3.92
C GLU A 338 25.93 -18.34 -5.27
N GLU A 339 26.90 -19.25 -5.37
CA GLU A 339 26.94 -20.24 -6.44
C GLU A 339 25.67 -21.09 -6.34
N HIS A 340 24.72 -20.93 -7.27
CA HIS A 340 23.79 -21.97 -7.74
C HIS A 340 22.92 -21.42 -8.89
N GLU A 341 23.48 -21.41 -10.11
CA GLU A 341 22.69 -21.26 -11.33
C GLU A 341 22.38 -22.62 -11.95
N LYS A 342 21.10 -23.03 -11.88
CA LYS A 342 20.50 -23.95 -12.86
C LYS A 342 19.33 -23.27 -13.56
N LYS A 343 19.60 -22.93 -14.83
CA LYS A 343 18.73 -22.78 -16.02
C LYS A 343 17.20 -22.72 -15.78
N GLY A 344 16.56 -21.62 -16.19
CA GLY A 344 15.12 -21.69 -16.52
C GLY A 344 14.31 -20.42 -16.77
N ILE A 345 14.76 -19.20 -16.44
CA ILE A 345 13.86 -18.02 -16.42
C ILE A 345 14.47 -16.80 -17.15
N ASP A 346 15.11 -17.01 -18.30
CA ASP A 346 15.89 -15.95 -18.96
C ASP A 346 15.14 -15.14 -20.03
N SER A 347 13.81 -15.27 -20.15
CA SER A 347 13.05 -14.44 -21.09
C SER A 347 11.60 -14.25 -20.68
N PHE A 348 11.34 -13.59 -19.55
CA PHE A 348 10.03 -12.99 -19.32
C PHE A 348 9.92 -11.71 -20.14
N ALA A 349 9.22 -11.76 -21.27
CA ALA A 349 9.02 -10.60 -22.14
C ALA A 349 8.23 -9.52 -21.38
N MET A 350 8.71 -8.27 -21.37
CA MET A 350 8.07 -7.13 -20.66
C MET A 350 6.59 -6.89 -21.04
N ARG A 351 6.13 -7.38 -22.19
CA ARG A 351 4.72 -7.28 -22.65
C ARG A 351 3.77 -8.24 -21.92
N ALA A 352 4.30 -9.21 -21.19
CA ALA A 352 3.55 -10.23 -20.47
C ALA A 352 2.84 -9.71 -19.21
N PHE A 353 3.21 -8.53 -18.72
CA PHE A 353 2.75 -7.94 -17.47
C PHE A 353 1.74 -6.81 -17.66
N GLU A 354 0.89 -6.87 -18.68
CA GLU A 354 -0.14 -5.85 -18.89
C GLU A 354 -1.39 -6.06 -18.01
N ASP A 355 -1.55 -7.20 -17.34
CA ASP A 355 -2.68 -7.47 -16.42
C ASP A 355 -2.35 -7.10 -14.97
N ASP A 356 -3.23 -6.33 -14.34
CA ASP A 356 -3.05 -5.74 -13.00
C ASP A 356 -3.07 -6.76 -11.86
N HIS A 357 -3.71 -7.93 -12.06
CA HIS A 357 -3.78 -8.98 -11.05
C HIS A 357 -2.44 -9.66 -10.79
N PHE A 358 -1.64 -9.84 -11.84
CA PHE A 358 -0.37 -10.56 -11.76
C PHE A 358 0.69 -9.77 -10.97
N LYS A 359 0.55 -8.46 -11.01
CA LYS A 359 1.45 -7.49 -10.39
C LYS A 359 1.32 -7.49 -8.87
N ILE A 360 0.08 -7.58 -8.38
CA ILE A 360 -0.24 -7.71 -6.95
C ILE A 360 0.23 -9.05 -6.42
N LEU A 361 0.05 -10.12 -7.20
CA LEU A 361 0.38 -11.47 -6.76
C LEU A 361 1.90 -11.70 -6.70
N THR A 362 2.63 -11.11 -7.64
CA THR A 362 4.09 -10.98 -7.57
C THR A 362 4.54 -10.15 -6.37
N PHE A 363 3.88 -9.01 -6.13
CA PHE A 363 4.18 -8.11 -5.01
C PHE A 363 4.02 -8.82 -3.65
N LEU A 364 2.98 -9.62 -3.48
CA LEU A 364 2.74 -10.40 -2.26
C LEU A 364 3.82 -11.48 -2.03
N LEU A 365 4.35 -12.11 -3.09
CA LEU A 365 5.42 -13.11 -2.97
C LEU A 365 6.80 -12.51 -2.73
N GLN A 366 7.06 -11.28 -3.20
CA GLN A 366 8.28 -10.55 -2.84
C GLN A 366 8.32 -10.18 -1.35
N ILE A 367 7.14 -10.02 -0.74
CA ILE A 367 6.99 -9.69 0.68
C ILE A 367 6.97 -10.97 1.50
N ALA A 368 6.24 -11.99 1.06
CA ALA A 368 6.21 -13.31 1.68
C ALA A 368 7.51 -14.09 1.39
N LYS A 369 8.64 -13.66 1.98
CA LYS A 369 9.61 -14.65 2.47
C LYS A 369 8.86 -15.46 3.53
N PHE A 370 8.22 -16.54 3.11
CA PHE A 370 7.75 -17.56 4.02
C PHE A 370 9.00 -18.02 4.80
N PRO A 371 8.97 -18.02 6.14
CA PRO A 371 10.01 -18.72 6.88
C PRO A 371 10.02 -20.16 6.36
N GLY A 372 11.12 -20.55 5.72
CA GLY A 372 11.33 -21.92 5.32
C GLY A 372 11.32 -22.81 6.56
N GLU A 373 10.71 -23.98 6.42
CA GLU A 373 10.94 -25.11 7.31
C GLU A 373 12.43 -25.45 7.40
#